data_AF-A0A2V7RYP0-F1
#
_entry.id   AF-A0A2V7RYP0-F1
#
_cell.length_a   1.000
_cell.length_b   1.000
_cell.length_c   1.000
_cell.angle_alpha   90.00
_cell.angle_beta   90.00
_cell.angle_gamma   90.00
#
_symmetry.space_group_name_H-M   'P 1'
#
loop_
_entity.id
_entity.type
_entity.pdbx_description
1 polymer ?
#
loop_
_entity_poly.entity_id
_entity_poly.type
_entity_poly.pdbx_seq_one_letter_code
_entity_poly.pdbx_strand_id
1 'polypeptide(L)'
;MDQPYTALIRTVLAVQKFRPDDPSPYDDTGWSLDQLRHVTVHTIADSTVLTKPMQLLKDDAHVVGNVAGTGATLIVSHSGDWRSAMLPWKVGGAKVSIADSAFIVNGTTYAAGAYLVDNSASTRDAVSQLGMKGVAVAAAPSVRSHVVQLPRVAFIHTWIETQN
;
A
#
# COMPACT_ATOMS: atom_id res chain seq x y z
N MET A 1 -16.35 -19.79 -18.95
CA MET A 1 -15.21 -19.87 -18.02
C MET A 1 -15.25 -21.26 -17.41
N ASP A 2 -14.43 -22.19 -17.90
CA ASP A 2 -14.31 -23.55 -17.35
C ASP A 2 -13.38 -23.58 -16.12
N GLN A 3 -13.60 -22.66 -15.16
CA GLN A 3 -12.92 -22.72 -13.88
C GLN A 3 -13.94 -22.93 -12.75
N PRO A 4 -13.73 -23.92 -11.87
CA PRO A 4 -14.66 -24.25 -10.78
C PRO A 4 -14.84 -23.11 -9.76
N TYR A 5 -13.97 -22.09 -9.81
CA TYR A 5 -14.00 -20.93 -8.92
C TYR A 5 -14.56 -19.66 -9.57
N THR A 6 -15.16 -19.73 -10.76
CA THR A 6 -15.66 -18.54 -11.47
C THR A 6 -16.61 -17.70 -10.59
N ALA A 7 -17.50 -18.35 -9.84
CA ALA A 7 -18.41 -17.65 -8.93
C ALA A 7 -17.64 -16.94 -7.80
N LEU A 8 -16.69 -17.63 -7.17
CA LEU A 8 -15.86 -17.06 -6.11
C LEU A 8 -15.07 -15.83 -6.61
N ILE A 9 -14.41 -15.96 -7.76
CA ILE A 9 -13.63 -14.86 -8.35
C ILE A 9 -14.52 -13.65 -8.67
N ARG A 10 -15.74 -13.87 -9.18
CA ARG A 10 -16.72 -12.78 -9.39
C ARG A 10 -17.14 -12.14 -8.06
N THR A 11 -17.41 -12.92 -7.04
CA THR A 11 -17.81 -12.39 -5.72
C THR A 11 -16.72 -11.49 -5.12
N VAL A 12 -15.44 -11.87 -5.24
CA VAL A 12 -14.32 -11.17 -4.56
C VAL A 12 -13.61 -10.12 -5.42
N LEU A 13 -13.82 -10.08 -6.73
CA LEU A 13 -13.17 -9.09 -7.62
C LEU A 13 -14.15 -8.23 -8.42
N ALA A 14 -15.43 -8.58 -8.52
CA ALA A 14 -16.38 -7.74 -9.24
C ALA A 14 -16.87 -6.59 -8.37
N VAL A 15 -17.16 -5.45 -9.00
CA VAL A 15 -17.95 -4.39 -8.38
C VAL A 15 -19.36 -4.91 -8.15
N GLN A 16 -19.78 -4.92 -6.89
CA GLN A 16 -21.13 -5.33 -6.53
C GLN A 16 -22.13 -4.24 -6.94
N LYS A 17 -23.23 -4.65 -7.57
CA LYS A 17 -24.31 -3.76 -8.00
C LYS A 17 -25.60 -4.20 -7.31
N PHE A 18 -26.14 -3.32 -6.49
CA PHE A 18 -27.43 -3.50 -5.84
C PHE A 18 -28.48 -2.74 -6.62
N ARG A 19 -29.69 -3.29 -6.69
CA ARG A 19 -30.84 -2.61 -7.28
C ARG A 19 -31.33 -1.52 -6.33
N PRO A 20 -32.00 -0.47 -6.83
CA PRO A 20 -32.55 0.58 -5.97
C PRO A 20 -33.57 0.08 -4.93
N ASP A 21 -34.22 -1.04 -5.21
CA ASP A 21 -35.20 -1.71 -4.34
C ASP A 21 -34.59 -2.74 -3.38
N ASP A 22 -33.28 -3.04 -3.49
CA ASP A 22 -32.61 -3.92 -2.53
C ASP A 22 -32.48 -3.21 -1.16
N PRO A 23 -32.49 -3.96 -0.04
CA PRO A 23 -32.11 -3.42 1.25
C PRO A 23 -30.74 -2.74 1.18
N SER A 24 -30.56 -1.66 1.96
CA SER A 24 -29.26 -0.98 2.00
C SER A 24 -28.15 -1.98 2.36
N PRO A 25 -27.07 -2.04 1.58
CA PRO A 25 -25.97 -2.95 1.84
C PRO A 25 -25.34 -2.63 3.20
N TYR A 26 -25.12 -3.67 4.02
CA TYR A 26 -24.40 -3.57 5.30
C TYR A 26 -22.89 -3.85 5.07
N ASP A 27 -22.06 -3.49 6.06
CA ASP A 27 -20.58 -3.48 6.02
C ASP A 27 -19.96 -4.78 5.45
N ASP A 28 -20.62 -5.93 5.65
CA ASP A 28 -20.18 -7.25 5.19
C ASP A 28 -20.50 -7.59 3.71
N THR A 29 -20.84 -6.60 2.89
CA THR A 29 -21.15 -6.82 1.45
C THR A 29 -20.11 -6.23 0.49
N GLY A 30 -19.17 -5.41 0.96
CA GLY A 30 -18.15 -4.80 0.10
C GLY A 30 -16.94 -5.69 -0.18
N TRP A 31 -17.05 -6.66 -1.10
CA TRP A 31 -15.97 -7.65 -1.34
C TRP A 31 -15.06 -7.36 -2.54
N SER A 32 -15.01 -6.15 -3.11
CA SER A 32 -14.12 -5.83 -4.23
C SER A 32 -12.65 -5.72 -3.78
N LEU A 33 -11.98 -6.87 -3.66
CA LEU A 33 -10.65 -6.99 -3.05
C LEU A 33 -9.59 -6.18 -3.78
N ASP A 34 -9.73 -6.02 -5.09
CA ASP A 34 -8.84 -5.20 -5.91
C ASP A 34 -8.83 -3.74 -5.43
N GLN A 35 -10.01 -3.18 -5.17
CA GLN A 35 -10.17 -1.84 -4.62
C GLN A 35 -9.68 -1.77 -3.17
N LEU A 36 -10.06 -2.74 -2.33
CA LEU A 36 -9.65 -2.80 -0.91
C LEU A 36 -8.13 -2.97 -0.73
N ARG A 37 -7.46 -3.56 -1.71
CA ARG A 37 -6.01 -3.80 -1.69
C ARG A 37 -5.23 -2.83 -2.58
N HIS A 38 -5.91 -1.90 -3.23
CA HIS A 38 -5.30 -0.94 -4.16
C HIS A 38 -4.46 -1.66 -5.26
N VAL A 39 -5.01 -2.71 -5.84
CA VAL A 39 -4.37 -3.47 -6.93
C VAL A 39 -5.24 -3.41 -8.19
N THR A 40 -4.59 -3.34 -9.35
CA THR A 40 -5.29 -3.40 -10.64
C THR A 40 -5.47 -4.85 -11.05
N VAL A 41 -6.71 -5.25 -11.32
CA VAL A 41 -7.04 -6.58 -11.85
C VAL A 41 -7.33 -6.49 -13.34
N HIS A 42 -6.75 -7.39 -14.12
CA HIS A 42 -6.98 -7.50 -15.56
C HIS A 42 -7.75 -8.77 -15.88
N THR A 43 -8.85 -8.64 -16.63
CA THR A 43 -9.58 -9.79 -17.16
C THR A 43 -8.84 -10.34 -18.37
N ILE A 44 -8.53 -11.64 -18.36
CA ILE A 44 -7.90 -12.33 -19.48
C ILE A 44 -8.93 -13.29 -20.07
N ALA A 45 -9.38 -13.00 -21.30
CA ALA A 45 -10.32 -13.86 -22.03
C ALA A 45 -9.63 -14.95 -22.87
N ASP A 46 -8.30 -14.84 -23.06
CA ASP A 46 -7.50 -15.80 -23.80
C ASP A 46 -7.32 -17.10 -22.99
N SER A 47 -7.98 -18.17 -23.40
CA SER A 47 -7.91 -19.48 -22.74
C SER A 47 -6.53 -20.13 -22.86
N THR A 48 -5.67 -19.70 -23.78
CA THR A 48 -4.30 -20.24 -23.90
C THR A 48 -3.44 -19.89 -22.69
N VAL A 49 -3.86 -18.95 -21.84
CA VAL A 49 -3.21 -18.65 -20.55
C VAL A 49 -3.13 -19.89 -19.66
N LEU A 50 -4.12 -20.79 -19.74
CA LEU A 50 -4.21 -22.00 -18.92
C LEU A 50 -3.17 -23.06 -19.31
N THR A 51 -2.58 -22.96 -20.50
CA THR A 51 -1.56 -23.90 -21.00
C THR A 51 -0.15 -23.31 -21.00
N LYS A 52 0.02 -22.08 -20.50
CA LYS A 52 1.36 -21.47 -20.40
C LYS A 52 2.15 -22.18 -19.29
N PRO A 53 3.48 -22.35 -19.45
CA PRO A 53 4.30 -22.91 -18.39
C PRO A 53 4.20 -22.02 -17.14
N MET A 54 3.85 -22.62 -16.01
CA MET A 54 3.82 -21.96 -14.71
C MET A 54 5.05 -22.35 -13.89
N GLN A 55 5.63 -21.38 -13.18
CA GLN A 55 6.71 -21.62 -12.24
C GLN A 55 6.15 -21.61 -10.82
N LEU A 56 6.39 -22.69 -10.08
CA LEU A 56 6.03 -22.73 -8.66
C LEU A 56 6.87 -21.71 -7.90
N LEU A 57 6.20 -20.84 -7.14
CA LEU A 57 6.86 -19.97 -6.19
C LEU A 57 7.50 -20.81 -5.08
N LYS A 58 8.77 -20.54 -4.78
CA LYS A 58 9.51 -21.20 -3.69
C LYS A 58 9.42 -20.43 -2.37
N ASP A 59 9.01 -19.18 -2.45
CA ASP A 59 8.89 -18.23 -1.35
C ASP A 59 7.61 -17.41 -1.55
N ASP A 60 7.16 -16.73 -0.49
CA ASP A 60 5.99 -15.86 -0.55
C ASP A 60 6.19 -14.72 -1.56
N ALA A 61 5.14 -14.46 -2.36
CA ALA A 61 5.11 -13.32 -3.25
C ALA A 61 5.10 -12.02 -2.44
N HIS A 62 6.14 -11.21 -2.60
CA HIS A 62 6.25 -9.90 -1.96
C HIS A 62 6.62 -8.84 -3.00
N VAL A 63 6.07 -7.64 -2.80
CA VAL A 63 6.44 -6.47 -3.61
C VAL A 63 7.72 -5.89 -3.02
N VAL A 64 8.78 -5.86 -3.81
CA VAL A 64 10.05 -5.23 -3.41
C VAL A 64 10.00 -3.76 -3.77
N GLY A 65 10.19 -2.90 -2.77
CA GLY A 65 10.23 -1.46 -2.92
C GLY A 65 11.53 -1.02 -3.58
N ASN A 66 11.59 0.24 -3.98
CA ASN A 66 12.78 0.78 -4.62
C ASN A 66 13.09 2.19 -4.14
N VAL A 67 14.38 2.48 -4.04
CA VAL A 67 14.89 3.83 -3.78
C VAL A 67 15.71 4.28 -4.98
N ALA A 68 15.29 5.35 -5.62
CA ALA A 68 16.04 6.00 -6.69
C ALA A 68 16.86 7.19 -6.15
N GLY A 69 17.83 7.66 -6.92
CA GLY A 69 18.59 8.88 -6.62
C GLY A 69 19.65 8.72 -5.51
N THR A 70 20.28 9.84 -5.19
CA THR A 70 21.35 9.98 -4.19
C THR A 70 21.15 11.25 -3.37
N GLY A 71 21.73 11.29 -2.17
CA GLY A 71 21.65 12.43 -1.25
C GLY A 71 21.30 12.03 0.17
N ALA A 72 21.24 13.01 1.07
CA ALA A 72 21.10 12.79 2.50
C ALA A 72 19.64 12.57 2.94
N THR A 73 18.67 13.10 2.19
CA THR A 73 17.24 12.99 2.54
C THR A 73 16.54 12.03 1.59
N LEU A 74 15.70 11.16 2.13
CA LEU A 74 14.83 10.28 1.39
C LEU A 74 13.38 10.78 1.50
N ILE A 75 12.76 11.00 0.34
CA ILE A 75 11.33 11.28 0.23
C ILE A 75 10.63 9.96 -0.07
N VAL A 76 9.69 9.52 0.78
CA VAL A 76 8.90 8.30 0.56
C VAL A 76 7.44 8.68 0.42
N SER A 77 6.83 8.32 -0.72
CA SER A 77 5.42 8.61 -0.96
C SER A 77 4.52 7.81 -0.02
N HIS A 78 3.49 8.45 0.51
CA HIS A 78 2.49 7.81 1.36
C HIS A 78 1.43 7.11 0.49
N SER A 79 1.30 5.79 0.63
CA SER A 79 0.35 4.94 -0.12
C SER A 79 -1.07 4.95 0.46
N GLY A 80 -1.26 5.44 1.69
CA GLY A 80 -2.57 5.46 2.35
C GLY A 80 -2.99 4.09 2.89
N ASP A 81 -2.06 3.14 2.99
CA ASP A 81 -2.30 1.79 3.48
C ASP A 81 -1.35 1.43 4.63
N TRP A 82 -1.45 0.18 5.09
CA TRP A 82 -0.68 -0.35 6.21
C TRP A 82 0.83 -0.22 6.02
N ARG A 83 1.35 -0.20 4.78
CA ARG A 83 2.79 -0.12 4.51
C ARG A 83 3.33 1.23 4.95
N SER A 84 2.59 2.31 4.62
CA SER A 84 2.93 3.66 5.09
C SER A 84 2.86 3.73 6.60
N ALA A 85 1.80 3.16 7.21
CA ALA A 85 1.68 3.13 8.66
C ALA A 85 2.88 2.42 9.32
N MET A 86 3.41 1.36 8.72
CA MET A 86 4.55 0.59 9.25
C MET A 86 5.91 1.28 9.10
N LEU A 87 6.11 2.12 8.09
CA LEU A 87 7.41 2.70 7.77
C LEU A 87 8.08 3.40 8.98
N PRO A 88 7.40 4.26 9.74
CA PRO A 88 8.00 4.93 10.90
C PRO A 88 8.61 3.98 11.96
N TRP A 89 8.11 2.76 12.10
CA TRP A 89 8.68 1.75 13.01
C TRP A 89 9.85 0.96 12.41
N LYS A 90 10.01 0.96 11.08
CA LYS A 90 10.99 0.12 10.37
C LYS A 90 12.29 0.83 10.02
N VAL A 91 12.34 2.17 10.08
CA VAL A 91 13.52 2.98 9.68
C VAL A 91 14.71 2.94 10.66
N GLY A 92 14.75 1.99 11.61
CA GLY A 92 15.86 1.85 12.55
C GLY A 92 15.96 2.99 13.56
N GLY A 93 14.83 3.58 13.96
CA GLY A 93 14.77 4.68 14.94
C GLY A 93 15.09 6.06 14.35
N ALA A 94 15.30 6.17 13.03
CA ALA A 94 15.45 7.46 12.36
C ALA A 94 14.19 8.33 12.57
N LYS A 95 14.42 9.64 12.69
CA LYS A 95 13.33 10.61 12.80
C LYS A 95 12.58 10.66 11.46
N VAL A 96 11.28 10.42 11.50
CA VAL A 96 10.40 10.54 10.33
C VAL A 96 9.58 11.81 10.46
N SER A 97 9.64 12.67 9.44
CA SER A 97 8.75 13.82 9.33
C SER A 97 7.74 13.59 8.19
N ILE A 98 6.54 14.15 8.31
CA ILE A 98 5.50 14.12 7.29
C ILE A 98 5.34 15.54 6.72
N ALA A 99 5.28 15.66 5.41
CA ALA A 99 4.93 16.92 4.75
C ALA A 99 3.44 17.27 4.94
N ASP A 100 3.14 18.48 5.41
CA ASP A 100 1.78 18.96 5.68
C ASP A 100 1.02 19.40 4.43
N SER A 101 1.76 19.68 3.36
CA SER A 101 1.24 20.15 2.08
C SER A 101 1.96 19.47 0.95
N ALA A 102 1.37 19.49 -0.25
CA ALA A 102 2.07 19.06 -1.45
C ALA A 102 3.28 19.95 -1.74
N PHE A 103 4.30 19.39 -2.38
CA PHE A 103 5.53 20.09 -2.74
C PHE A 103 6.16 19.48 -4.00
N ILE A 104 7.10 20.19 -4.61
CA ILE A 104 7.78 19.75 -5.84
C ILE A 104 9.28 19.64 -5.57
N VAL A 105 9.88 18.53 -6.00
CA VAL A 105 11.33 18.33 -6.00
C VAL A 105 11.74 17.74 -7.33
N ASN A 106 12.73 18.34 -8.00
CA ASN A 106 13.24 17.89 -9.30
C ASN A 106 12.12 17.65 -10.33
N GLY A 107 11.11 18.52 -10.37
CA GLY A 107 9.96 18.41 -11.28
C GLY A 107 8.94 17.32 -10.93
N THR A 108 9.14 16.58 -9.84
CA THR A 108 8.17 15.59 -9.33
C THR A 108 7.33 16.21 -8.21
N THR A 109 6.01 16.12 -8.33
CA THR A 109 5.07 16.53 -7.27
C THR A 109 4.88 15.40 -6.28
N TYR A 110 5.02 15.73 -4.99
CA TYR A 110 4.70 14.85 -3.87
C TYR A 110 3.47 15.41 -3.16
N ALA A 111 2.53 14.53 -2.80
CA ALA A 111 1.34 14.91 -2.05
C ALA A 111 1.67 15.21 -0.58
N ALA A 112 0.77 15.93 0.09
CA ALA A 112 0.76 15.97 1.56
C ALA A 112 0.71 14.54 2.12
N GLY A 113 1.38 14.31 3.25
CA GLY A 113 1.55 12.97 3.82
C GLY A 113 2.87 12.29 3.46
N ALA A 114 3.60 12.75 2.42
CA ALA A 114 4.88 12.15 2.07
C ALA A 114 5.89 12.23 3.23
N TYR A 115 6.62 11.14 3.45
CA TYR A 115 7.63 11.05 4.49
C TYR A 115 8.94 11.68 4.05
N LEU A 116 9.57 12.40 4.96
CA LEU A 116 10.91 12.95 4.87
C LEU A 116 11.75 12.31 5.98
N VAL A 117 12.74 11.53 5.60
CA VAL A 117 13.56 10.71 6.51
C VAL A 117 15.00 10.69 6.02
N ASP A 118 15.96 10.50 6.92
CA ASP A 118 17.37 10.38 6.54
C ASP A 118 17.59 9.16 5.64
N ASN A 119 18.33 9.34 4.54
CA ASN A 119 18.64 8.29 3.58
C ASN A 119 19.76 7.37 4.12
N SER A 120 19.41 6.50 5.06
CA SER A 120 20.27 5.51 5.69
C SER A 120 20.03 4.10 5.14
N ALA A 121 20.94 3.17 5.45
CA ALA A 121 20.78 1.76 5.07
C ALA A 121 19.48 1.15 5.65
N SER A 122 19.17 1.42 6.93
CA SER A 122 17.93 0.94 7.57
C SER A 122 16.68 1.50 6.91
N THR A 123 16.71 2.76 6.50
CA THR A 123 15.57 3.40 5.83
C THR A 123 15.36 2.82 4.42
N ARG A 124 16.45 2.59 3.67
CA ARG A 124 16.39 1.94 2.35
C ARG A 124 15.87 0.51 2.44
N ASP A 125 16.33 -0.24 3.44
CA ASP A 125 15.86 -1.60 3.71
C ASP A 125 14.37 -1.62 4.08
N ALA A 126 13.92 -0.71 4.96
CA ALA A 126 12.51 -0.56 5.29
C ALA A 126 11.63 -0.28 4.07
N VAL A 127 12.05 0.66 3.20
CA VAL A 127 11.33 0.98 1.96
C VAL A 127 11.26 -0.24 1.03
N SER A 128 12.37 -0.97 0.90
CA SER A 128 12.46 -2.20 0.10
C SER A 128 11.50 -3.29 0.62
N GLN A 129 11.58 -3.62 1.91
CA GLN A 129 10.76 -4.66 2.54
C GLN A 129 9.27 -4.34 2.56
N LEU A 130 8.92 -3.05 2.66
CA LEU A 130 7.53 -2.59 2.64
C LEU A 130 6.96 -2.44 1.23
N GLY A 131 7.73 -2.67 0.16
CA GLY A 131 7.21 -2.50 -1.20
C GLY A 131 6.92 -1.04 -1.56
N MET A 132 7.60 -0.08 -0.93
CA MET A 132 7.36 1.35 -1.09
C MET A 132 8.33 1.98 -2.08
N LYS A 133 8.01 3.18 -2.58
CA LYS A 133 8.86 3.95 -3.49
C LYS A 133 9.47 5.15 -2.76
N GLY A 134 10.79 5.27 -2.84
CA GLY A 134 11.53 6.40 -2.29
C GLY A 134 12.42 7.09 -3.33
N VAL A 135 12.67 8.38 -3.14
CA VAL A 135 13.61 9.18 -3.94
C VAL A 135 14.56 9.91 -3.01
N ALA A 136 15.84 9.58 -3.10
CA ALA A 136 16.90 10.27 -2.37
C ALA A 136 17.26 11.57 -3.09
N VAL A 137 17.35 12.64 -2.30
CA VAL A 137 17.61 14.00 -2.74
C VAL A 137 18.70 14.62 -1.87
N ALA A 138 19.43 15.58 -2.44
CA ALA A 138 20.61 16.16 -1.79
C ALA A 138 20.30 16.82 -0.44
N ALA A 139 19.16 17.51 -0.34
CA ALA A 139 18.71 18.21 0.85
C ALA A 139 17.20 18.05 1.06
N ALA A 140 16.75 18.23 2.31
CA ALA A 140 15.34 18.18 2.63
C ALA A 140 14.56 19.28 1.89
N PRO A 141 13.40 18.94 1.30
CA PRO A 141 12.57 19.92 0.62
C PRO A 141 12.06 21.00 1.58
N SER A 142 11.98 22.24 1.10
CA SER A 142 11.38 23.35 1.84
C SER A 142 9.85 23.23 1.84
N VAL A 143 9.33 22.42 2.76
CA VAL A 143 7.89 22.19 2.96
C VAL A 143 7.58 22.16 4.45
N ARG A 144 6.43 22.71 4.84
CA ARG A 144 5.95 22.60 6.21
C ARG A 144 5.80 21.12 6.55
N SER A 145 6.35 20.71 7.68
CA SER A 145 6.33 19.32 8.11
C SER A 145 6.32 19.20 9.62
N HIS A 146 5.86 18.05 10.10
CA HIS A 146 5.88 17.70 11.51
C HIS A 146 6.45 16.29 11.71
N VAL A 147 6.96 16.03 12.90
CA VAL A 147 7.57 14.75 13.26
C VAL A 147 6.48 13.74 13.58
N VAL A 148 6.59 12.53 13.05
CA VAL A 148 5.72 11.41 13.45
C VAL A 148 6.05 11.01 14.87
N GLN A 149 5.06 11.11 15.75
CA GLN A 149 5.15 10.51 17.08
C GLN A 149 4.62 9.08 16.98
N LEU A 150 5.52 8.11 17.18
CA LEU A 150 5.16 6.70 17.17
C LEU A 150 4.22 6.38 18.34
N PRO A 151 3.02 5.82 18.08
CA PRO A 151 2.20 5.23 19.13
C PRO A 151 3.01 4.18 19.90
N ARG A 152 2.97 4.25 21.24
CA ARG A 152 3.66 3.31 22.15
C ARG A 152 2.70 2.30 22.79
N VAL A 153 1.40 2.52 22.64
CA VAL A 153 0.34 1.69 23.19
C VAL A 153 -0.59 1.34 22.05
N ALA A 154 -0.89 0.05 21.89
CA ALA A 154 -1.93 -0.44 21.01
C ALA A 154 -3.13 -0.88 21.86
N PHE A 155 -4.32 -0.42 21.50
CA PHE A 155 -5.57 -0.95 22.03
C PHE A 155 -6.15 -1.90 21.00
N ILE A 156 -6.22 -3.19 21.32
CA ILE A 156 -6.72 -4.23 20.43
C ILE A 156 -8.01 -4.75 21.02
N HIS A 157 -9.09 -4.65 20.24
CA HIS A 157 -10.37 -5.25 20.57
C HIS A 157 -10.73 -6.26 19.49
N THR A 158 -11.01 -7.49 19.90
CA THR A 158 -11.48 -8.54 19.00
C THR A 158 -13.00 -8.46 18.90
N TRP A 159 -13.53 -8.39 17.69
CA TRP A 159 -14.96 -8.58 17.43
C TRP A 159 -15.23 -10.08 17.32
N ILE A 160 -15.83 -10.67 18.35
CA ILE A 160 -16.04 -12.13 18.43
C ILE A 160 -17.49 -12.53 18.08
N GLU A 161 -18.47 -11.61 18.17
CA GLU A 161 -19.83 -11.85 17.68
C GLU A 161 -20.56 -10.56 17.28
N THR A 162 -21.21 -10.57 16.11
CA THR A 162 -22.09 -9.49 15.62
C THR A 162 -23.53 -9.95 15.37
N GLN A 163 -23.83 -11.23 15.64
CA GLN A 163 -25.11 -11.86 15.32
C GLN A 163 -25.53 -12.83 16.44
N ASN A 164 -26.23 -12.32 17.46
CA ASN A 164 -27.11 -13.11 18.31
C ASN A 164 -28.55 -12.67 18.07
#